data_AF-A0A7C1RK93-F1
#
_entry.id   AF-A0A7C1RK93-F1
#
_cell.length_a   1.000
_cell.length_b   1.000
_cell.length_c   1.000
_cell.angle_alpha   90.00
_cell.angle_beta   90.00
_cell.angle_gamma   90.00
#
_symmetry.space_group_name_H-M   'P 1'
#
loop_
_entity.id
_entity.type
_entity.pdbx_description
1 polymer ?
#
loop_
_entity_poly.entity_id
_entity_poly.type
_entity_poly.pdbx_seq_one_letter_code
_entity_poly.pdbx_strand_id
1 'polypeptide(L)'
;MKLSYFPGCSLDGTAKEYGLSTRAICQRLGLELIEVPDWNCCGASSGHSTNFLLGHALAARNLILAEKQGLDLVVACAACFSRFKKTDITLKDNAGLNKKMEKIMGTVYKGGLRIRHLLDVICNTVGMETIRKKVSNPLKDLRLVPYYGCVIVRPHEVTQFDDEEQPQTMDNLIEAIGAECLPWSEKTECCGASLSLTRVDIVKKLARGIVDMGKDAGA
;
A
#
# COMPACT_ATOMS: atom_id res chain seq x y z
N MET A 1 -10.74 -16.70 1.85
CA MET A 1 -10.69 -15.80 3.04
C MET A 1 -11.27 -14.45 2.65
N LYS A 2 -12.11 -13.86 3.50
CA LYS A 2 -12.71 -12.54 3.26
C LYS A 2 -11.85 -11.44 3.87
N LEU A 3 -11.68 -10.33 3.15
CA LEU A 3 -10.94 -9.15 3.59
C LEU A 3 -11.74 -7.90 3.23
N SER A 4 -11.75 -6.90 4.12
CA SER A 4 -12.19 -5.56 3.76
C SER A 4 -11.18 -4.96 2.79
N TYR A 5 -11.64 -4.37 1.70
CA TYR A 5 -10.78 -3.84 0.64
C TYR A 5 -11.03 -2.35 0.42
N PHE A 6 -9.96 -1.55 0.50
CA PHE A 6 -9.99 -0.16 0.10
C PHE A 6 -9.31 0.00 -1.27
N PRO A 7 -10.06 0.25 -2.36
CA PRO A 7 -9.49 0.44 -3.68
C PRO A 7 -8.72 1.76 -3.79
N GLY A 8 -9.24 2.81 -3.16
CA GLY A 8 -8.69 4.16 -3.26
C GLY A 8 -8.87 4.79 -4.65
N CYS A 9 -8.58 6.08 -4.75
CA CYS A 9 -8.85 6.85 -5.98
C CYS A 9 -7.98 6.44 -7.18
N SER A 10 -6.74 6.02 -6.95
CA SER A 10 -5.83 5.65 -8.04
C SER A 10 -6.25 4.36 -8.72
N LEU A 11 -6.51 3.28 -7.98
CA LEU A 11 -6.86 1.98 -8.58
C LEU A 11 -8.25 1.98 -9.21
N ASP A 12 -9.13 2.87 -8.77
CA ASP A 12 -10.46 3.05 -9.36
C ASP A 12 -10.43 3.98 -10.59
N GLY A 13 -9.49 4.92 -10.63
CA GLY A 13 -9.34 5.92 -11.69
C GLY A 13 -8.07 5.74 -12.53
N THR A 14 -6.98 6.40 -12.13
CA THR A 14 -5.79 6.61 -12.97
C THR A 14 -4.88 5.40 -13.16
N ALA A 15 -5.05 4.35 -12.36
CA ALA A 15 -4.30 3.08 -12.41
C ALA A 15 -5.28 1.90 -12.41
N LYS A 16 -6.29 1.97 -13.28
CA LYS A 16 -7.40 1.01 -13.36
C LYS A 16 -6.90 -0.42 -13.60
N GLU A 17 -5.88 -0.58 -14.42
CA GLU A 17 -5.20 -1.85 -14.68
C GLU A 17 -4.62 -2.48 -13.42
N TYR A 18 -4.09 -1.67 -12.49
CA TYR A 18 -3.61 -2.15 -11.20
C TYR A 18 -4.79 -2.62 -10.31
N GLY A 19 -5.92 -1.91 -10.34
CA GLY A 19 -7.15 -2.33 -9.66
C GLY A 19 -7.75 -3.64 -10.21
N LEU A 20 -7.77 -3.79 -11.54
CA LEU A 20 -8.27 -5.00 -12.22
C LEU A 20 -7.39 -6.22 -11.93
N SER A 21 -6.07 -6.07 -12.08
CA SER A 21 -5.11 -7.14 -11.79
C SER A 21 -5.11 -7.54 -10.32
N THR A 22 -5.22 -6.58 -9.40
CA THR A 22 -5.39 -6.83 -7.96
C THR A 22 -6.56 -7.76 -7.69
N ARG A 23 -7.75 -7.44 -8.22
CA ARG A 23 -8.96 -8.26 -8.02
C ARG A 23 -8.81 -9.65 -8.63
N ALA A 24 -8.27 -9.74 -9.85
CA ALA A 24 -8.07 -11.01 -10.55
C ALA A 24 -7.11 -11.95 -9.79
N ILE A 25 -5.98 -11.42 -9.31
CA ILE A 25 -5.01 -12.20 -8.53
C ILE A 25 -5.61 -12.61 -7.18
N CYS A 26 -6.29 -11.71 -6.48
CA CYS A 26 -6.94 -12.04 -5.21
C CYS A 26 -7.95 -13.19 -5.38
N GLN A 27 -8.81 -13.12 -6.39
CA GLN A 27 -9.76 -14.20 -6.70
C GLN A 27 -9.03 -15.52 -6.98
N ARG A 28 -7.96 -15.51 -7.78
CA ARG A 28 -7.14 -16.70 -8.09
C ARG A 28 -6.49 -17.31 -6.85
N LEU A 29 -6.10 -16.47 -5.89
CA LEU A 29 -5.51 -16.86 -4.62
C LEU A 29 -6.55 -17.24 -3.54
N GLY A 30 -7.85 -17.14 -3.84
CA GLY A 30 -8.93 -17.46 -2.88
C GLY A 30 -9.16 -16.36 -1.83
N LEU A 31 -8.75 -15.13 -2.14
CA LEU A 31 -9.01 -13.93 -1.36
C LEU A 31 -10.25 -13.23 -1.92
N GLU A 32 -11.29 -13.13 -1.11
CA GLU A 32 -12.53 -12.43 -1.42
C GLU A 32 -12.43 -11.01 -0.88
N LEU A 33 -12.33 -10.04 -1.78
CA LEU A 33 -12.21 -8.62 -1.46
C LEU A 33 -13.60 -8.01 -1.32
N ILE A 34 -13.95 -7.61 -0.10
CA ILE A 34 -15.21 -6.92 0.22
C ILE A 34 -14.92 -5.43 0.26
N GLU A 35 -15.34 -4.70 -0.76
CA GLU A 35 -15.09 -3.26 -0.82
C GLU A 35 -15.69 -2.52 0.38
N VAL A 36 -14.94 -1.57 0.95
CA VAL A 36 -15.43 -0.70 2.02
C VAL A 36 -16.55 0.18 1.44
N PRO A 37 -17.79 0.14 1.96
CA PRO A 37 -18.89 0.87 1.35
C PRO A 37 -18.71 2.38 1.54
N ASP A 38 -19.11 3.14 0.52
CA ASP A 38 -19.15 4.62 0.59
C ASP A 38 -17.81 5.23 1.01
N TRP A 39 -16.69 4.64 0.58
CA TRP A 39 -15.35 5.11 0.91
C TRP A 39 -15.04 6.48 0.28
N ASN A 40 -14.15 7.26 0.90
CA ASN A 40 -13.61 8.50 0.34
C ASN A 40 -12.09 8.42 0.17
N CYS A 41 -11.49 9.37 -0.57
CA CYS A 41 -10.03 9.45 -0.70
C CYS A 41 -9.33 9.47 0.67
N CYS A 42 -8.23 8.73 0.82
CA CYS A 42 -7.52 8.58 2.09
C CYS A 42 -6.83 9.87 2.59
N GLY A 43 -6.69 10.89 1.73
CA GLY A 43 -6.03 12.16 2.07
C GLY A 43 -4.49 12.10 2.08
N ALA A 44 -3.89 11.03 1.58
CA ALA A 44 -2.44 10.78 1.65
C ALA A 44 -1.57 11.77 0.87
N SER A 45 -2.09 12.56 -0.07
CA SER A 45 -1.30 13.54 -0.83
C SER A 45 -1.62 14.98 -0.41
N SER A 46 -2.85 15.43 -0.64
CA SER A 46 -3.24 16.84 -0.40
C SER A 46 -3.74 17.11 1.01
N GLY A 47 -4.39 16.13 1.66
CA GLY A 47 -5.00 16.34 2.97
C GLY A 47 -3.96 16.50 4.08
N HIS A 48 -2.98 15.59 4.14
CA HIS A 48 -1.98 15.60 5.20
C HIS A 48 -1.02 16.81 5.16
N SER A 49 -0.78 17.38 3.98
CA SER A 49 0.13 18.50 3.78
C SER A 49 -0.53 19.86 4.04
N THR A 50 -1.86 19.91 4.05
CA THR A 50 -2.64 21.16 4.19
C THR A 50 -3.23 21.35 5.57
N ASN A 51 -3.78 20.29 6.17
CA ASN A 51 -4.42 20.39 7.48
C ASN A 51 -4.35 19.05 8.23
N PHE A 52 -3.75 19.10 9.43
CA PHE A 52 -3.59 17.93 10.29
C PHE A 52 -4.92 17.21 10.55
N LEU A 53 -5.97 17.94 10.94
CA LEU A 53 -7.27 17.35 11.26
C LEU A 53 -7.92 16.73 10.02
N LEU A 54 -7.88 17.42 8.87
CA LEU A 54 -8.43 16.92 7.62
C LEU A 54 -7.74 15.63 7.17
N GLY A 55 -6.41 15.59 7.19
CA GLY A 55 -5.63 14.43 6.79
C GLY A 55 -5.95 13.18 7.63
N HIS A 56 -6.22 13.35 8.92
CA HIS A 56 -6.64 12.25 9.78
C HIS A 56 -8.14 11.93 9.63
N ALA A 57 -9.03 12.92 9.48
CA ALA A 57 -10.47 12.71 9.37
C ALA A 57 -10.85 11.89 8.12
N LEU A 58 -10.25 12.21 6.97
CA LEU A 58 -10.49 11.48 5.71
C LEU A 58 -10.13 10.00 5.83
N ALA A 59 -8.99 9.70 6.47
CA ALA A 59 -8.57 8.33 6.72
C ALA A 59 -9.44 7.63 7.78
N ALA A 60 -9.74 8.32 8.89
CA ALA A 60 -10.53 7.80 10.00
C ALA A 60 -11.93 7.38 9.56
N ARG A 61 -12.57 8.13 8.65
CA ARG A 61 -13.86 7.77 8.08
C ARG A 61 -13.86 6.37 7.46
N ASN A 62 -12.87 6.10 6.61
CA ASN A 62 -12.77 4.79 5.95
C ASN A 62 -12.42 3.69 6.95
N LEU A 63 -11.59 3.97 7.96
CA LEU A 63 -11.28 3.00 9.01
C LEU A 63 -12.52 2.63 9.81
N ILE A 64 -13.34 3.59 10.22
CA ILE A 64 -14.62 3.35 10.90
C ILE A 64 -15.58 2.54 10.03
N LEU A 65 -15.61 2.79 8.72
CA LEU A 65 -16.43 2.01 7.79
C LEU A 65 -15.92 0.57 7.66
N ALA A 66 -14.61 0.38 7.59
CA ALA A 66 -13.99 -0.95 7.57
C ALA A 66 -14.19 -1.71 8.89
N GLU A 67 -14.14 -1.05 10.05
CA GLU A 67 -14.42 -1.66 11.36
C GLU A 67 -15.78 -2.34 11.41
N LYS A 68 -16.79 -1.71 10.81
CA LYS A 68 -18.17 -2.25 10.78
C LYS A 68 -18.27 -3.57 10.00
N GLN A 69 -17.32 -3.84 9.11
CA GLN A 69 -17.27 -5.11 8.37
C GLN A 69 -16.67 -6.24 9.21
N GLY A 70 -15.92 -5.93 10.28
CA GLY A 70 -15.33 -6.93 11.17
C GLY A 70 -14.24 -7.80 10.49
N LEU A 71 -13.62 -7.30 9.43
CA LEU A 71 -12.55 -7.97 8.68
C LEU A 71 -11.26 -7.14 8.74
N ASP A 72 -10.12 -7.76 8.45
CA ASP A 72 -8.88 -7.02 8.21
C ASP A 72 -9.00 -6.16 6.95
N LEU A 73 -8.44 -4.95 6.99
CA LEU A 73 -8.41 -4.03 5.86
C LEU A 73 -7.16 -4.24 5.02
N VAL A 74 -7.34 -4.59 3.75
CA VAL A 74 -6.28 -4.66 2.75
C VAL A 74 -6.31 -3.46 1.80
N VAL A 75 -5.11 -2.94 1.52
CA VAL A 75 -4.90 -1.76 0.70
C VAL A 75 -3.72 -2.00 -0.25
N ALA A 76 -3.89 -1.76 -1.54
CA ALA A 76 -2.82 -2.00 -2.53
C ALA A 76 -2.01 -0.74 -2.89
N CYS A 77 -2.50 0.44 -2.50
CA CYS A 77 -1.78 1.70 -2.66
C CYS A 77 -0.92 1.97 -1.42
N ALA A 78 0.40 2.10 -1.61
CA ALA A 78 1.37 2.33 -0.54
C ALA A 78 1.06 3.61 0.27
N ALA A 79 0.69 4.71 -0.40
CA ALA A 79 0.35 5.96 0.28
C ALA A 79 -0.94 5.85 1.12
N CYS A 80 -1.95 5.15 0.60
CA CYS A 80 -3.18 4.89 1.35
C CYS A 80 -2.90 4.03 2.59
N PHE A 81 -2.11 2.96 2.43
CA PHE A 81 -1.69 2.08 3.51
C PHE A 81 -0.97 2.85 4.63
N SER A 82 0.06 3.61 4.29
CA SER A 82 0.82 4.42 5.25
C SER A 82 -0.09 5.43 5.98
N ARG A 83 -0.98 6.10 5.25
CA ARG A 83 -1.91 7.08 5.81
C ARG A 83 -2.91 6.46 6.78
N PHE A 84 -3.41 5.26 6.48
CA PHE A 84 -4.29 4.54 7.39
C PHE A 84 -3.56 4.06 8.64
N LYS A 85 -2.38 3.45 8.51
CA LYS A 85 -1.55 3.03 9.66
C LYS A 85 -1.23 4.22 10.57
N LYS A 86 -0.82 5.36 9.99
CA LYS A 86 -0.55 6.57 10.79
C LYS A 86 -1.79 7.07 11.51
N THR A 87 -2.95 7.09 10.85
CA THR A 87 -4.19 7.53 11.49
C THR A 87 -4.65 6.56 12.58
N ASP A 88 -4.53 5.26 12.36
CA ASP A 88 -4.85 4.23 13.36
C ASP A 88 -4.05 4.43 14.65
N ILE A 89 -2.73 4.51 14.55
CA ILE A 89 -1.83 4.76 15.70
C ILE A 89 -2.21 6.09 16.38
N THR A 90 -2.34 7.16 15.59
CA THR A 90 -2.59 8.51 16.14
C THR A 90 -3.91 8.60 16.91
N LEU A 91 -4.97 7.92 16.47
CA LEU A 91 -6.27 7.94 17.15
C LEU A 91 -6.32 6.98 18.36
N LYS A 92 -5.55 5.89 18.33
CA LYS A 92 -5.37 5.00 19.48
C LYS A 92 -4.59 5.68 20.61
N ASP A 93 -3.53 6.39 20.26
CA ASP A 93 -2.63 7.02 21.23
C ASP A 93 -3.13 8.38 21.75
N ASN A 94 -4.13 8.98 21.08
CA ASN A 94 -4.67 10.29 21.45
C ASN A 94 -6.20 10.25 21.57
N ALA A 95 -6.68 9.82 22.75
CA ALA A 95 -8.10 9.78 23.08
C ALA A 95 -8.81 11.14 22.93
N GLY A 96 -8.11 12.25 23.21
CA GLY A 96 -8.64 13.60 23.04
C GLY A 96 -8.92 13.94 21.57
N LEU A 97 -7.99 13.58 20.68
CA LEU A 97 -8.18 13.73 19.23
C LEU A 97 -9.28 12.79 18.72
N ASN A 98 -9.34 11.54 19.19
CA ASN A 98 -10.39 10.59 18.80
C ASN A 98 -11.79 11.10 19.19
N LYS A 99 -11.93 11.65 20.41
CA LYS A 99 -13.18 12.32 20.84
C LYS A 99 -13.50 13.57 20.02
N LYS A 100 -12.49 14.30 19.55
CA LYS A 100 -12.70 15.43 18.61
C LYS A 100 -13.17 14.92 17.24
N MET A 101 -12.63 13.80 16.76
CA MET A 101 -13.03 13.16 15.51
C MET A 101 -14.45 12.61 15.55
N GLU A 102 -14.91 12.11 16.69
CA GLU A 102 -16.30 11.68 16.89
C GLU A 102 -17.30 12.78 16.51
N LYS A 103 -17.00 14.05 16.80
CA LYS A 103 -17.87 15.17 16.40
C LYS A 103 -17.98 15.37 14.88
N ILE A 104 -16.97 14.92 14.13
CA ILE A 104 -16.94 14.97 12.66
C ILE A 104 -17.58 13.72 12.07
N MET A 105 -17.31 12.57 12.70
CA MET A 105 -17.63 11.25 12.15
C MET A 105 -18.92 10.63 12.67
N GLY A 106 -19.51 11.19 13.74
CA GLY A 106 -20.67 10.66 14.44
C GLY A 106 -20.37 9.45 15.34
N THR A 107 -19.14 8.96 15.35
CA THR A 107 -18.69 7.85 16.21
C THR A 107 -17.18 7.92 16.43
N VAL A 108 -16.72 7.41 17.57
CA VAL A 108 -15.30 7.16 17.82
C VAL A 108 -14.77 6.03 16.94
N TYR A 109 -13.51 6.14 16.54
CA TYR A 109 -12.76 5.03 15.96
C TYR A 109 -12.29 4.12 17.09
N LYS A 110 -12.63 2.83 17.05
CA LYS A 110 -12.34 1.90 18.17
C LYS A 110 -10.95 1.27 18.06
N GLY A 111 -10.40 1.22 16.85
CA GLY A 111 -9.33 0.31 16.52
C GLY A 111 -9.79 -1.16 16.52
N GLY A 112 -8.85 -2.03 16.16
CA GLY A 112 -8.99 -3.49 16.32
C GLY A 112 -8.94 -4.28 15.02
N LEU A 113 -9.06 -3.62 13.86
CA LEU A 113 -8.75 -4.23 12.58
C LEU A 113 -7.24 -4.17 12.28
N ARG A 114 -6.71 -5.17 11.57
CA ARG A 114 -5.36 -5.07 11.02
C ARG A 114 -5.42 -4.36 9.67
N ILE A 115 -4.61 -3.32 9.53
CA ILE A 115 -4.43 -2.60 8.26
C ILE A 115 -3.20 -3.17 7.58
N ARG A 116 -3.36 -3.71 6.38
CA ARG A 116 -2.34 -4.49 5.70
C ARG A 116 -2.15 -4.04 4.26
N HIS A 117 -0.91 -4.01 3.80
CA HIS A 117 -0.64 -3.81 2.38
C HIS A 117 -0.97 -5.09 1.61
N LEU A 118 -1.41 -4.99 0.36
CA LEU A 118 -1.74 -6.16 -0.46
C LEU A 118 -0.55 -7.13 -0.60
N LEU A 119 0.66 -6.58 -0.73
CA LEU A 119 1.90 -7.37 -0.81
C LEU A 119 2.08 -8.26 0.43
N ASP A 120 1.79 -7.75 1.63
CA ASP A 120 1.83 -8.52 2.87
C ASP A 120 0.79 -9.66 2.86
N VAL A 121 -0.44 -9.39 2.40
CA VAL A 121 -1.49 -10.42 2.28
C VAL A 121 -1.07 -11.54 1.34
N ILE A 122 -0.56 -11.19 0.17
CA ILE A 122 -0.12 -12.16 -0.82
C ILE A 122 1.07 -12.96 -0.27
N CYS A 123 2.13 -12.29 0.17
CA CYS A 123 3.38 -12.96 0.53
C CYS A 123 3.33 -13.70 1.86
N ASN A 124 2.74 -13.09 2.90
CA ASN A 124 2.82 -13.60 4.27
C ASN A 124 1.57 -14.34 4.73
N THR A 125 0.41 -14.11 4.10
CA THR A 125 -0.82 -14.84 4.45
C THR A 125 -1.17 -15.94 3.46
N VAL A 126 -1.07 -15.68 2.15
CA VAL A 126 -1.21 -16.78 1.17
C VAL A 126 0.05 -17.64 1.15
N GLY A 127 1.22 -17.02 1.30
CA GLY A 127 2.50 -17.71 1.43
C GLY A 127 3.18 -17.98 0.09
N MET A 128 4.51 -17.82 0.06
CA MET A 128 5.32 -18.03 -1.14
C MET A 128 5.14 -19.42 -1.77
N GLU A 129 5.03 -20.47 -0.96
CA GLU A 129 4.82 -21.84 -1.44
C GLU A 129 3.50 -21.99 -2.22
N THR A 130 2.43 -21.38 -1.72
CA THR A 130 1.13 -21.37 -2.39
C THR A 130 1.20 -20.60 -3.70
N ILE A 131 1.94 -19.48 -3.71
CA ILE A 131 2.16 -18.66 -4.91
C ILE A 131 2.88 -19.51 -5.96
N ARG A 132 4.04 -20.10 -5.63
CA ARG A 132 4.82 -20.98 -6.55
C ARG A 132 3.95 -22.05 -7.19
N LYS A 133 3.09 -22.72 -6.41
CA LYS A 133 2.17 -23.76 -6.91
C LYS A 133 1.06 -23.25 -7.83
N LYS A 134 0.68 -21.98 -7.71
CA LYS A 134 -0.40 -21.36 -8.52
C LYS A 134 0.12 -20.65 -9.77
N VAL A 135 1.44 -20.46 -9.91
CA VAL A 135 2.07 -19.93 -11.12
C VAL A 135 1.78 -20.88 -12.28
N SER A 136 1.15 -20.35 -13.33
CA SER A 136 0.81 -21.12 -14.54
C SER A 136 1.74 -20.83 -15.71
N ASN A 137 2.27 -19.61 -15.78
CA ASN A 137 3.26 -19.19 -16.76
C ASN A 137 4.42 -18.49 -16.02
N PRO A 138 5.50 -19.22 -15.66
CA PRO A 138 6.63 -18.63 -14.97
C PRO A 138 7.36 -17.60 -15.84
N LEU A 139 7.84 -16.53 -15.23
CA LEU A 139 8.47 -15.39 -15.92
C LEU A 139 9.98 -15.60 -16.22
N LYS A 140 10.34 -16.78 -16.74
CA LYS A 140 11.74 -17.28 -16.81
C LYS A 140 12.72 -16.40 -17.57
N ASP A 141 12.22 -15.66 -18.56
CA ASP A 141 13.05 -14.83 -19.43
C ASP A 141 13.07 -13.36 -19.00
N LEU A 142 12.53 -13.05 -17.82
CA LEU A 142 12.51 -11.71 -17.26
C LEU A 142 13.51 -11.58 -16.11
N ARG A 143 14.30 -10.51 -16.19
CA ARG A 143 15.19 -10.05 -15.13
C ARG A 143 14.54 -8.81 -14.54
N LEU A 144 14.25 -8.82 -13.24
CA LEU A 144 13.46 -7.78 -12.60
C LEU A 144 14.19 -7.22 -11.40
N VAL A 145 13.96 -5.93 -11.15
CA VAL A 145 14.38 -5.26 -9.92
C VAL A 145 13.15 -4.80 -9.14
N PRO A 146 13.06 -5.07 -7.82
CA PRO A 146 11.89 -4.71 -7.03
C PRO A 146 11.96 -3.26 -6.56
N TYR A 147 10.95 -2.46 -6.92
CA TYR A 147 10.76 -1.10 -6.42
C TYR A 147 9.60 -1.05 -5.43
N TYR A 148 9.92 -0.94 -4.15
CA TYR A 148 8.95 -0.82 -3.05
C TYR A 148 8.46 0.63 -2.92
N GLY A 149 9.32 1.58 -3.27
CA GLY A 149 9.16 2.98 -2.92
C GLY A 149 9.28 3.21 -1.42
N CYS A 150 9.15 4.45 -1.00
CA CYS A 150 9.49 4.83 0.38
C CYS A 150 8.40 4.47 1.40
N VAL A 151 7.11 4.66 1.09
CA VAL A 151 6.05 4.70 2.11
C VAL A 151 5.44 3.36 2.51
N ILE A 152 5.81 2.26 1.85
CA ILE A 152 5.35 0.90 2.24
C ILE A 152 6.15 0.36 3.43
N VAL A 153 7.44 0.70 3.53
CA VAL A 153 8.35 0.26 4.59
C VAL A 153 8.80 1.38 5.54
N ARG A 154 8.60 2.65 5.17
CA ARG A 154 8.94 3.81 6.01
C ARG A 154 7.72 4.71 6.31
N PRO A 155 7.62 5.27 7.53
CA PRO A 155 8.45 4.99 8.72
C PRO A 155 8.20 3.57 9.25
N HIS A 156 9.25 2.85 9.67
CA HIS A 156 9.12 1.44 10.06
C HIS A 156 8.24 1.26 11.29
N GLU A 157 8.34 2.17 12.26
CA GLU A 157 7.52 2.17 13.48
C GLU A 157 6.02 2.32 13.19
N VAL A 158 5.67 2.89 12.03
CA VAL A 158 4.30 3.03 11.56
C VAL A 158 3.90 1.84 10.70
N THR A 159 4.69 1.51 9.67
CA THR A 159 4.29 0.57 8.63
C THR A 159 4.44 -0.88 9.07
N GLN A 160 5.52 -1.22 9.77
CA GLN A 160 5.79 -2.53 10.36
C GLN A 160 5.62 -3.69 9.36
N PHE A 161 6.07 -3.50 8.12
CA PHE A 161 5.87 -4.47 7.04
C PHE A 161 7.13 -5.30 6.74
N ASP A 162 8.22 -4.63 6.39
CA ASP A 162 9.49 -5.25 6.00
C ASP A 162 10.64 -4.32 6.47
N ASP A 163 11.88 -4.71 6.21
CA ASP A 163 13.05 -3.87 6.50
C ASP A 163 12.95 -2.51 5.79
N GLU A 164 13.30 -1.43 6.49
CA GLU A 164 13.12 -0.06 5.99
C GLU A 164 14.13 0.37 4.93
N GLU A 165 15.28 -0.31 4.87
CA GLU A 165 16.38 0.03 3.96
C GLU A 165 16.65 -1.10 2.94
N GLN A 166 16.46 -2.37 3.32
CA GLN A 166 16.73 -3.55 2.50
C GLN A 166 15.58 -4.59 2.52
N PRO A 167 14.35 -4.20 2.14
CA PRO A 167 13.23 -5.12 2.09
C PRO A 167 13.45 -6.26 1.08
N GLN A 168 12.87 -7.43 1.37
CA GLN A 168 13.07 -8.66 0.61
C GLN A 168 11.75 -9.34 0.19
N THR A 169 10.59 -8.87 0.66
CA THR A 169 9.30 -9.52 0.38
C THR A 169 8.94 -9.56 -1.10
N MET A 170 9.16 -8.46 -1.83
CA MET A 170 8.96 -8.39 -3.29
C MET A 170 10.05 -9.13 -4.06
N ASP A 171 11.29 -9.13 -3.58
CA ASP A 171 12.40 -9.92 -4.16
C ASP A 171 12.04 -11.40 -4.17
N ASN A 172 11.65 -11.92 -3.01
CA ASN A 172 11.22 -13.29 -2.84
C ASN A 172 9.97 -13.61 -3.68
N LEU A 173 9.09 -12.62 -3.89
CA LEU A 173 7.92 -12.77 -4.77
C LEU A 173 8.32 -12.90 -6.25
N ILE A 174 9.26 -12.07 -6.72
CA ILE A 174 9.81 -12.11 -8.08
C ILE A 174 10.39 -13.51 -8.36
N GLU A 175 11.19 -14.02 -7.43
CA GLU A 175 11.74 -15.38 -7.50
C GLU A 175 10.66 -16.47 -7.41
N ALA A 176 9.60 -16.23 -6.63
CA ALA A 176 8.47 -17.17 -6.51
C ALA A 176 7.64 -17.29 -7.79
N ILE A 177 7.56 -16.23 -8.59
CA ILE A 177 6.89 -16.24 -9.90
C ILE A 177 7.80 -16.66 -11.05
N GLY A 178 9.06 -16.99 -10.75
CA GLY A 178 10.03 -17.59 -11.67
C GLY A 178 10.79 -16.61 -12.55
N ALA A 179 10.83 -15.33 -12.18
CA ALA A 179 11.74 -14.34 -12.78
C ALA A 179 13.07 -14.29 -11.99
N GLU A 180 14.14 -13.82 -12.63
CA GLU A 180 15.41 -13.54 -11.97
C GLU A 180 15.31 -12.18 -11.25
N CYS A 181 15.51 -12.16 -9.93
CA CYS A 181 15.56 -10.94 -9.15
C CYS A 181 16.99 -10.42 -9.06
N LEU A 182 17.25 -9.25 -9.66
CA LEU A 182 18.58 -8.66 -9.67
C LEU A 182 18.85 -7.85 -8.40
N PRO A 183 20.08 -7.91 -7.86
CA PRO A 183 20.48 -7.05 -6.76
C PRO A 183 20.59 -5.60 -7.26
N TRP A 184 19.96 -4.67 -6.56
CA TRP A 184 20.04 -3.25 -6.87
C TRP A 184 19.73 -2.39 -5.63
N SER A 185 20.13 -1.11 -5.65
CA SER A 185 20.14 -0.25 -4.47
C SER A 185 18.93 0.69 -4.35
N GLU A 186 18.12 0.84 -5.40
CA GLU A 186 17.04 1.85 -5.45
C GLU A 186 15.69 1.35 -4.92
N LYS A 187 15.68 0.21 -4.19
CA LYS A 187 14.46 -0.47 -3.72
C LYS A 187 13.48 0.45 -3.01
N THR A 188 13.98 1.33 -2.14
CA THR A 188 13.19 2.21 -1.26
C THR A 188 13.31 3.69 -1.64
N GLU A 189 13.94 3.99 -2.78
CA GLU A 189 14.25 5.34 -3.21
C GLU A 189 13.01 6.17 -3.54
N CYS A 190 13.11 7.48 -3.36
CA CYS A 190 11.96 8.37 -3.53
C CYS A 190 11.75 8.70 -5.01
N CYS A 191 10.63 8.28 -5.59
CA CYS A 191 10.25 8.67 -6.95
C CYS A 191 9.81 10.14 -7.10
N GLY A 192 9.65 10.87 -5.98
CA GLY A 192 9.20 12.26 -5.97
C GLY A 192 7.70 12.45 -6.19
N ALA A 193 6.89 11.38 -6.17
CA ALA A 193 5.47 11.43 -6.56
C ALA A 193 4.63 12.51 -5.83
N SER A 194 4.97 12.85 -4.58
CA SER A 194 4.29 13.92 -3.82
C SER A 194 4.39 15.31 -4.47
N LEU A 195 5.38 15.51 -5.34
CA LEU A 195 5.65 16.76 -6.05
C LEU A 195 5.20 16.74 -7.52
N SER A 196 4.46 15.71 -7.95
CA SER A 196 4.10 15.51 -9.36
C SER A 196 3.33 16.68 -9.98
N LEU A 197 2.65 17.50 -9.17
CA LEU A 197 1.91 18.68 -9.64
C LEU A 197 2.71 19.97 -9.51
N THR A 198 3.60 20.08 -8.51
CA THR A 198 4.24 21.34 -8.13
C THR A 198 5.66 21.47 -8.64
N ARG A 199 6.40 20.37 -8.76
CA ARG A 199 7.82 20.31 -9.17
C ARG A 199 8.10 19.12 -10.08
N VAL A 200 7.45 19.13 -11.25
CA VAL A 200 7.59 18.11 -12.29
C VAL A 200 9.05 17.90 -12.70
N ASP A 201 9.88 18.95 -12.64
CA ASP A 201 11.32 18.90 -12.90
C ASP A 201 12.04 17.96 -11.93
N ILE A 202 11.73 18.05 -10.63
CA ILE A 202 12.30 17.18 -9.60
C ILE A 202 11.81 15.75 -9.80
N VAL A 203 10.51 15.55 -10.02
CA VAL A 203 9.93 14.21 -10.20
C VAL A 203 10.54 13.49 -11.39
N LYS A 204 10.69 14.19 -12.53
CA LYS A 204 11.34 13.64 -13.72
C LYS A 204 12.79 13.25 -13.46
N LYS A 205 13.54 14.06 -12.70
CA LYS A 205 14.93 13.74 -12.35
C LYS A 205 15.02 12.49 -11.49
N LEU A 206 14.22 12.40 -10.43
CA LEU A 206 14.26 11.28 -9.48
C LEU A 206 13.77 9.97 -10.13
N ALA A 207 12.61 10.01 -10.78
CA ALA A 207 12.07 8.83 -11.45
C ALA A 207 12.98 8.34 -12.59
N ARG A 208 13.62 9.25 -13.33
CA ARG A 208 14.62 8.88 -14.33
C ARG A 208 15.82 8.18 -13.70
N GLY A 209 16.36 8.70 -12.58
CA GLY A 209 17.46 8.07 -11.88
C GLY A 209 17.17 6.61 -11.51
N ILE A 210 15.99 6.35 -10.94
CA ILE A 210 15.56 4.99 -10.57
C ILE A 210 15.48 4.09 -11.81
N VAL A 211 14.89 4.57 -12.91
CA VAL A 211 14.76 3.79 -14.15
C VAL A 211 16.12 3.53 -14.80
N ASP A 212 17.00 4.51 -14.85
CA ASP A 212 18.33 4.38 -15.43
C ASP A 212 19.18 3.39 -14.61
N MET A 213 19.12 3.46 -13.27
CA MET A 213 19.76 2.48 -12.39
C MET A 213 19.22 1.06 -12.57
N GLY A 214 17.91 0.90 -12.81
CA GLY A 214 17.32 -0.39 -13.15
C GLY A 214 17.88 -0.98 -14.45
N LYS A 215 18.03 -0.13 -15.48
CA LYS A 215 18.66 -0.54 -16.75
C LYS A 215 20.13 -0.88 -16.59
N ASP A 216 20.87 -0.10 -15.80
CA ASP A 216 22.29 -0.33 -15.54
C ASP A 216 22.51 -1.65 -14.75
N ALA A 217 21.57 -2.02 -13.87
CA ALA A 217 21.55 -3.33 -13.22
C ALA A 217 21.23 -4.49 -14.20
N GLY A 218 20.60 -4.18 -15.33
CA GLY A 218 20.26 -5.14 -16.40
C GLY A 218 18.84 -5.68 -16.35
N ALA A 219 17.91 -4.96 -15.71
CA ALA A 219 16.47 -5.23 -15.76
C ALA A 219 15.81 -4.71 -17.05
#